data_AF-A0A1Z7WQN3-F1
#
_entry.id   AF-A0A1Z7WQN3-F1
#
_cell.length_a   1.000
_cell.length_b   1.000
_cell.length_c   1.000
_cell.angle_alpha   90.00
_cell.angle_beta   90.00
_cell.angle_gamma   90.00
#
_symmetry.space_group_name_H-M   'P 1'
#
loop_
_entity.id
_entity.type
_entity.pdbx_description
1 polymer ?
#
loop_
_entity_poly.entity_id
_entity_poly.type
_entity_poly.pdbx_seq_one_letter_code
_entity_poly.pdbx_strand_id
1 'polypeptide(L)'
;MNKSLLTNLIAASLIAAGLAMDGPLRDAVLATGLFALAGGVTNWLAIHMLFEKVPGLYGSGVITARFKDFKLGIHNLVMEQFFSKENLDRFFTEMVTEDANHQLDFHEVIEETDLSPTYDGLVSTIMESSFGSMLSMFGGQEALIPLKEPFIIRMKASLNEMAHSDSFQASVREKLTSNPVSEDIHQQIEHVVNARLDELTPIMVKEIIQVMIREHLGWLVVWGGVFGGLIGLITSQLFI
;
A
#
# COMPACT_ATOMS: atom_id res chain seq x y z
N MET A 1 2.82 -21.76 23.30
CA MET A 1 2.19 -23.08 23.58
C MET A 1 0.88 -23.16 22.83
N ASN A 2 0.63 -24.21 22.05
CA ASN A 2 -0.54 -24.27 21.18
C ASN A 2 -1.81 -24.48 22.04
N LYS A 3 -2.59 -23.40 22.24
CA LYS A 3 -3.76 -23.38 23.14
C LYS A 3 -4.76 -24.51 22.82
N SER A 4 -4.93 -24.79 21.52
CA SER A 4 -5.75 -25.87 20.99
C SER A 4 -5.33 -27.26 21.50
N LEU A 5 -4.02 -27.53 21.50
CA LEU A 5 -3.47 -28.83 21.91
C LEU A 5 -3.68 -29.07 23.40
N LEU A 6 -3.52 -28.04 24.23
CA LEU A 6 -3.78 -28.13 25.67
C LEU A 6 -5.25 -28.44 25.95
N THR A 7 -6.19 -27.73 25.31
CA THR A 7 -7.63 -27.97 25.50
C THR A 7 -8.03 -29.39 25.10
N ASN A 8 -7.55 -29.87 23.96
CA ASN A 8 -7.85 -31.23 23.50
C ASN A 8 -7.21 -32.31 24.40
N LEU A 9 -6.00 -32.06 24.93
CA LEU A 9 -5.39 -32.97 25.91
C LEU A 9 -6.17 -33.03 27.21
N ILE A 10 -6.66 -31.89 27.72
CA ILE A 10 -7.49 -31.85 28.93
C ILE A 10 -8.80 -32.62 28.68
N ALA A 11 -9.46 -32.39 27.54
CA ALA A 11 -10.68 -33.10 27.19
C ALA A 11 -10.45 -34.63 27.05
N ALA A 12 -9.35 -35.03 26.40
CA ALA A 12 -8.97 -36.44 26.30
C ALA A 12 -8.66 -37.06 27.67
N SER A 13 -8.02 -36.31 28.56
CA SER A 13 -7.75 -36.74 29.94
C SER A 13 -9.05 -36.94 30.73
N LEU A 14 -10.06 -36.07 30.53
CA LEU A 14 -11.38 -36.25 31.13
C LEU A 14 -12.09 -37.51 30.62
N ILE A 15 -11.98 -37.82 29.33
CA ILE A 15 -12.52 -39.08 28.78
C ILE A 15 -11.82 -40.28 29.44
N ALA A 16 -10.49 -40.27 29.52
CA ALA A 16 -9.72 -41.35 30.13
C ALA A 16 -10.07 -41.52 31.62
N ALA A 17 -10.21 -40.42 32.36
CA ALA A 17 -10.66 -40.44 33.75
C ALA A 17 -12.07 -41.01 33.88
N GLY A 18 -13.01 -40.57 33.04
CA GLY A 18 -14.38 -41.09 33.02
C GLY A 18 -14.45 -42.58 32.72
N LEU A 19 -13.57 -43.13 31.87
CA LEU A 19 -13.51 -44.57 31.58
C LEU A 19 -12.90 -45.40 32.71
N ALA A 20 -12.00 -44.81 33.51
CA ALA A 20 -11.33 -45.49 34.62
C ALA A 20 -12.08 -45.37 35.96
N MET A 21 -13.12 -44.54 36.02
CA MET A 21 -13.93 -44.32 37.22
C MET A 21 -15.18 -45.20 37.23
N ASP A 22 -15.50 -45.74 38.41
CA ASP A 22 -16.78 -46.39 38.69
C ASP A 22 -17.60 -45.52 39.66
N GLY A 23 -18.90 -45.36 39.42
CA GLY A 23 -19.82 -44.61 40.28
C GLY A 23 -20.66 -43.55 39.55
N PRO A 24 -21.49 -42.78 40.29
CA PRO A 24 -22.50 -41.87 39.72
C PRO A 24 -21.90 -40.65 38.98
N LEU A 25 -20.62 -40.35 39.19
CA LEU A 25 -19.91 -39.26 38.51
C LEU A 25 -19.32 -39.68 37.16
N ARG A 26 -19.31 -41.00 36.84
CA ARG A 26 -18.72 -41.56 35.63
C ARG A 26 -19.29 -40.90 34.37
N ASP A 27 -20.61 -40.92 34.24
CA ASP A 27 -21.29 -40.47 33.02
C ASP A 27 -21.13 -38.95 32.82
N ALA A 28 -21.12 -38.18 33.91
CA ALA A 28 -20.89 -36.74 33.87
C ALA A 28 -19.49 -36.39 33.37
N VAL A 29 -18.46 -37.05 33.89
CA VAL A 29 -17.06 -36.82 33.50
C VAL A 29 -16.84 -37.27 32.05
N LEU A 30 -17.38 -38.42 31.66
CA LEU A 30 -17.26 -38.98 30.32
C LEU A 30 -17.99 -38.14 29.27
N ALA A 31 -19.22 -37.71 29.53
CA ALA A 31 -19.98 -36.81 28.66
C ALA A 31 -19.28 -35.46 28.52
N THR A 32 -18.83 -34.87 29.63
CA THR A 32 -18.05 -33.62 29.63
C THR A 32 -16.81 -33.75 28.74
N GLY A 33 -16.02 -34.81 28.92
CA GLY A 33 -14.82 -35.05 28.13
C GLY A 33 -15.11 -35.25 26.63
N LEU A 34 -16.13 -36.06 26.30
CA LEU A 34 -16.51 -36.34 24.91
C LEU A 34 -17.00 -35.10 24.18
N PHE A 35 -17.91 -34.34 24.77
CA PHE A 35 -18.43 -33.12 24.14
C PHE A 35 -17.36 -32.02 24.08
N ALA A 36 -16.51 -31.89 25.11
CA ALA A 36 -15.37 -30.97 25.07
C ALA A 36 -14.39 -31.33 23.94
N LEU A 37 -14.05 -32.62 23.79
CA LEU A 37 -13.14 -33.06 22.74
C LEU A 37 -13.76 -32.88 21.35
N ALA A 38 -15.05 -33.23 21.19
CA ALA A 38 -15.77 -33.03 19.94
C ALA A 38 -15.82 -31.55 19.54
N GLY A 39 -16.12 -30.65 20.48
CA GLY A 39 -16.13 -29.20 20.23
C GLY A 39 -14.74 -28.66 19.88
N GLY A 40 -13.71 -29.07 20.61
CA GLY A 40 -12.32 -28.68 20.35
C GLY A 40 -11.80 -29.18 18.99
N VAL A 41 -11.98 -30.47 18.69
CA VAL A 41 -11.54 -31.08 17.42
C VAL A 41 -12.31 -30.51 16.22
N THR A 42 -13.63 -30.36 16.33
CA THR A 42 -14.44 -29.80 15.22
C THR A 42 -14.00 -28.38 14.91
N ASN A 43 -13.76 -27.56 15.93
CA ASN A 43 -13.31 -26.20 15.68
C ASN A 43 -11.85 -26.12 15.19
N TRP A 44 -10.97 -27.01 15.68
CA TRP A 44 -9.63 -27.13 15.13
C TRP A 44 -9.66 -27.49 13.64
N LEU A 45 -10.52 -28.44 13.26
CA LEU A 45 -10.75 -28.82 11.87
C LEU A 45 -11.31 -27.65 11.06
N ALA A 46 -12.26 -26.90 11.61
CA ALA A 46 -12.83 -25.70 10.98
C ALA A 46 -11.74 -24.66 10.68
N ILE A 47 -10.84 -24.40 11.63
CA ILE A 47 -9.70 -23.50 11.41
C ILE A 47 -8.77 -24.06 10.34
N HIS A 48 -8.44 -25.35 10.40
CA HIS A 48 -7.58 -25.99 9.41
C HIS A 48 -8.15 -25.88 8.00
N MET A 49 -9.44 -26.15 7.83
CA MET A 49 -10.10 -26.08 6.52
C MET A 49 -10.26 -24.66 5.98
N LEU A 50 -10.12 -23.60 6.79
CA LEU A 50 -10.07 -22.23 6.25
C LEU A 50 -8.83 -22.03 5.35
N PHE A 51 -7.71 -22.63 5.75
CA PHE A 51 -6.41 -22.44 5.13
C PHE A 51 -6.01 -23.57 4.17
N GLU A 52 -6.45 -24.80 4.43
CA GLU A 52 -6.10 -25.99 3.66
C GLU A 52 -7.34 -26.63 3.03
N LYS A 53 -7.16 -27.21 1.85
CA LYS A 53 -8.20 -27.98 1.19
C LYS A 53 -8.23 -29.39 1.78
N VAL A 54 -9.37 -29.80 2.32
CA VAL A 54 -9.57 -31.11 2.94
C VAL A 54 -10.50 -31.93 2.04
N PRO A 55 -10.09 -33.13 1.59
CA PRO A 55 -10.92 -33.95 0.71
C PRO A 55 -12.21 -34.37 1.42
N GLY A 56 -13.35 -34.25 0.73
CA GLY A 56 -14.67 -34.60 1.27
C GLY A 56 -15.36 -33.51 2.09
N LEU A 57 -14.69 -32.40 2.42
CA LEU A 57 -15.30 -31.28 3.16
C LEU A 57 -15.49 -30.07 2.24
N TYR A 58 -16.76 -29.76 1.94
CA TYR A 58 -17.16 -28.55 1.21
C TYR A 58 -16.77 -27.29 1.99
N GLY A 59 -16.31 -26.26 1.29
CA GLY A 59 -15.86 -25.00 1.91
C GLY A 59 -14.44 -25.03 2.46
N SER A 60 -13.68 -26.11 2.25
CA SER A 60 -12.25 -26.16 2.60
C SER A 60 -11.38 -25.37 1.62
N GLY A 61 -10.28 -24.79 2.11
CA GLY A 61 -9.37 -23.93 1.36
C GLY A 61 -9.95 -22.56 0.98
N VAL A 62 -10.97 -22.06 1.69
CA VAL A 62 -11.74 -20.86 1.30
C VAL A 62 -10.86 -19.63 1.07
N ILE A 63 -9.79 -19.45 1.86
CA ILE A 63 -8.90 -18.28 1.74
C ILE A 63 -8.20 -18.28 0.38
N THR A 64 -7.60 -19.42 0.00
CA THR A 64 -6.96 -19.55 -1.32
C THR A 64 -7.98 -19.53 -2.47
N ALA A 65 -9.19 -20.05 -2.25
CA ALA A 65 -10.25 -20.08 -3.26
C ALA A 65 -10.78 -18.67 -3.59
N ARG A 66 -10.79 -17.76 -2.60
CA ARG A 66 -11.23 -16.36 -2.76
C ARG A 66 -10.09 -15.38 -2.99
N PHE A 67 -8.96 -15.85 -3.52
CA PHE A 67 -7.79 -15.04 -3.81
C PHE A 67 -8.11 -13.74 -4.59
N LYS A 68 -9.00 -13.81 -5.58
CA LYS A 68 -9.42 -12.64 -6.37
C LYS A 68 -10.13 -11.59 -5.52
N ASP A 69 -11.00 -12.01 -4.61
CA ASP A 69 -11.72 -11.11 -3.70
C ASP A 69 -10.74 -10.40 -2.77
N PHE A 70 -9.73 -11.12 -2.26
CA PHE A 70 -8.67 -10.52 -1.44
C PHE A 70 -7.83 -9.52 -2.23
N LYS A 71 -7.44 -9.85 -3.45
CA LYS A 71 -6.69 -8.94 -4.32
C LYS A 71 -7.46 -7.63 -4.55
N LEU A 72 -8.75 -7.73 -4.86
CA LEU A 72 -9.62 -6.56 -5.03
C LEU A 72 -9.77 -5.79 -3.72
N GLY A 73 -9.94 -6.48 -2.59
CA GLY A 73 -10.01 -5.84 -1.28
C GLY A 73 -8.74 -5.06 -0.92
N ILE A 74 -7.55 -5.60 -1.23
CA ILE A 74 -6.28 -4.90 -1.02
C ILE A 74 -6.17 -3.69 -1.97
N HIS A 75 -6.54 -3.84 -3.25
CA HIS A 75 -6.57 -2.72 -4.19
C HIS A 75 -7.40 -1.56 -3.64
N ASN A 76 -8.64 -1.83 -3.24
CA ASN A 76 -9.54 -0.80 -2.73
C ASN A 76 -9.02 -0.21 -1.42
N LEU A 77 -8.48 -1.02 -0.52
CA LEU A 77 -7.86 -0.50 0.70
C LEU A 77 -6.74 0.49 0.36
N VAL A 78 -5.84 0.14 -0.55
CA VAL A 78 -4.70 0.97 -0.94
C VAL A 78 -5.16 2.24 -1.67
N MET A 79 -5.98 2.10 -2.71
CA MET A 79 -6.37 3.21 -3.57
C MET A 79 -7.42 4.12 -2.91
N GLU A 80 -8.36 3.60 -2.15
CA GLU A 80 -9.42 4.43 -1.55
C GLU A 80 -9.04 4.99 -0.19
N GLN A 81 -8.23 4.28 0.62
CA GLN A 81 -7.90 4.74 1.97
C GLN A 81 -6.57 5.49 2.03
N PHE A 82 -5.55 5.08 1.26
CA PHE A 82 -4.23 5.71 1.30
C PHE A 82 -4.04 6.69 0.14
N PHE A 83 -4.29 6.26 -1.09
CA PHE A 83 -4.02 7.04 -2.30
C PHE A 83 -5.28 7.59 -2.96
N SER A 84 -6.30 7.96 -2.16
CA SER A 84 -7.46 8.63 -2.71
C SER A 84 -7.05 9.96 -3.34
N LYS A 85 -7.80 10.41 -4.36
CA LYS A 85 -7.55 11.71 -5.02
C LYS A 85 -7.42 12.85 -4.00
N GLU A 86 -8.32 12.89 -3.01
CA GLU A 86 -8.29 13.89 -1.94
C GLU A 86 -7.04 13.79 -1.05
N ASN A 87 -6.62 12.57 -0.68
CA ASN A 87 -5.41 12.39 0.13
C ASN A 87 -4.14 12.77 -0.64
N LEU A 88 -4.08 12.44 -1.93
CA LEU A 88 -2.97 12.82 -2.79
C LEU A 88 -2.92 14.34 -2.97
N ASP A 89 -4.05 14.99 -3.28
CA ASP A 89 -4.14 16.45 -3.42
C ASP A 89 -3.64 17.16 -2.15
N ARG A 90 -4.08 16.67 -0.97
CA ARG A 90 -3.62 17.19 0.32
C ARG A 90 -2.12 16.97 0.50
N PHE A 91 -1.62 15.76 0.28
CA PHE A 91 -0.20 15.43 0.45
C PHE A 91 0.72 16.25 -0.46
N PHE A 92 0.33 16.45 -1.72
CA PHE A 92 1.07 17.30 -2.66
C PHE A 92 1.03 18.76 -2.25
N THR A 93 -0.14 19.24 -1.81
CA THR A 93 -0.26 20.61 -1.30
C THR A 93 0.63 20.80 -0.08
N GLU A 94 0.63 19.87 0.87
CA GLU A 94 1.50 19.89 2.06
C GLU A 94 2.99 19.87 1.67
N MET A 95 3.44 18.97 0.80
CA MET A 95 4.84 18.96 0.34
C MET A 95 5.26 20.27 -0.32
N VAL A 96 4.37 20.91 -1.08
CA VAL A 96 4.67 22.16 -1.78
C VAL A 96 4.58 23.38 -0.84
N THR A 97 3.82 23.29 0.26
CA THR A 97 3.53 24.42 1.17
C THR A 97 4.28 24.38 2.50
N GLU A 98 4.52 23.21 3.10
CA GLU A 98 5.27 23.06 4.35
C GLU A 98 6.74 23.48 4.19
N ASP A 99 7.31 23.24 3.01
CA ASP A 99 8.66 23.64 2.65
C ASP A 99 8.68 25.05 2.02
N ALA A 100 8.02 26.02 2.65
CA ALA A 100 8.04 27.42 2.21
C ALA A 100 9.47 27.98 2.05
N ASN A 101 10.45 27.42 2.77
CA ASN A 101 11.87 27.74 2.67
C ASN A 101 12.68 26.88 1.67
N HIS A 102 12.12 25.80 1.13
CA HIS A 102 12.73 25.03 0.04
C HIS A 102 12.19 25.60 -1.27
N GLN A 103 12.88 26.61 -1.79
CA GLN A 103 12.64 27.08 -3.16
C GLN A 103 13.05 25.97 -4.13
N LEU A 104 12.30 25.81 -5.21
CA LEU A 104 12.70 24.91 -6.29
C LEU A 104 13.95 25.51 -6.93
N ASP A 105 15.08 24.81 -6.81
CA ASP A 105 16.34 25.24 -7.43
C ASP A 105 16.37 24.79 -8.90
N PHE A 106 16.38 25.78 -9.80
CA PHE A 106 16.45 25.56 -11.24
C PHE A 106 17.85 25.78 -11.81
N HIS A 107 18.86 26.03 -10.97
CA HIS A 107 20.20 26.39 -11.41
C HIS A 107 20.81 25.37 -12.38
N GLU A 108 20.79 24.08 -12.02
CA GLU A 108 21.33 23.00 -12.86
C GLU A 108 20.60 22.91 -14.20
N VAL A 109 19.26 22.98 -14.19
CA VAL A 109 18.44 22.91 -15.41
C VAL A 109 18.74 24.09 -16.34
N ILE A 110 18.90 25.30 -15.80
CA ILE A 110 19.24 26.51 -16.57
C ILE A 110 20.66 26.42 -17.12
N GLU A 111 21.60 25.88 -16.35
CA GLU A 111 22.99 25.69 -16.80
C GLU A 111 23.12 24.64 -17.91
N GLU A 112 22.34 23.57 -17.87
CA GLU A 112 22.34 22.54 -18.92
C GLU A 112 21.54 22.94 -20.17
N THR A 113 20.71 23.99 -20.08
CA THR A 113 19.88 24.44 -21.21
C THR A 113 20.71 25.17 -22.27
N ASP A 114 20.61 24.73 -23.53
CA ASP A 114 21.22 25.41 -24.68
C ASP A 114 20.43 26.68 -25.07
N LEU A 115 21.02 27.85 -24.85
CA LEU A 115 20.46 29.16 -25.19
C LEU A 115 20.97 29.70 -26.54
N SER A 116 21.72 28.90 -27.32
CA SER A 116 22.15 29.26 -28.67
C SER A 116 20.99 29.71 -29.57
N PRO A 117 19.82 29.03 -29.59
CA PRO A 117 18.70 29.45 -30.43
C PRO A 117 18.16 30.85 -30.06
N THR A 118 18.21 31.22 -28.77
CA THR A 118 17.79 32.53 -28.30
C THR A 118 18.74 33.63 -28.77
N TYR A 119 20.05 33.36 -28.75
CA TYR A 119 21.05 34.27 -29.32
C TYR A 119 20.88 34.42 -30.83
N ASP A 120 20.72 33.33 -31.56
CA ASP A 120 20.54 33.36 -33.02
C ASP A 120 19.27 34.14 -33.39
N GLY A 121 18.19 34.00 -32.62
CA GLY A 121 16.97 34.80 -32.76
C GLY A 121 17.18 36.30 -32.49
N LEU A 122 17.97 36.65 -31.47
CA LEU A 122 18.36 38.04 -31.21
C LEU A 122 19.14 38.62 -32.41
N VAL A 123 20.12 37.87 -32.92
CA VAL A 123 20.92 38.28 -34.08
C VAL A 123 20.04 38.49 -35.31
N SER A 124 19.12 37.57 -35.61
CA SER A 124 18.16 37.72 -36.73
C SER A 124 17.34 38.99 -36.57
N THR A 125 16.79 39.22 -35.37
CA THR A 125 15.98 40.40 -35.06
C THR A 125 16.76 41.71 -35.25
N ILE A 126 18.03 41.74 -34.84
CA ILE A 126 18.90 42.91 -35.04
C ILE A 126 19.16 43.13 -36.53
N MET A 127 19.47 42.08 -37.28
CA MET A 127 19.77 42.15 -38.70
C MET A 127 18.56 42.58 -39.54
N GLU A 128 17.35 42.19 -39.14
CA GLU A 128 16.08 42.59 -39.77
C GLU A 128 15.64 44.03 -39.40
N SER A 129 16.21 44.59 -38.32
CA SER A 129 15.89 45.94 -37.87
C SER A 129 16.64 47.02 -38.66
N SER A 130 16.24 48.29 -38.45
CA SER A 130 16.98 49.46 -38.96
C SER A 130 18.44 49.49 -38.50
N PHE A 131 18.76 48.84 -37.38
CA PHE A 131 20.11 48.71 -36.86
C PHE A 131 20.98 47.75 -37.69
N GLY A 132 20.39 46.71 -38.29
CA GLY A 132 21.08 45.73 -39.13
C GLY A 132 21.67 46.33 -40.40
N SER A 133 20.96 47.29 -41.01
CA SER A 133 21.46 48.06 -42.16
C SER A 133 22.70 48.88 -41.82
N MET A 134 22.75 49.45 -40.60
CA MET A 134 23.92 50.17 -40.10
C MET A 134 25.06 49.21 -39.75
N LEU A 135 24.76 48.08 -39.13
CA LEU A 135 25.72 47.05 -38.72
C LEU A 135 26.41 46.38 -39.92
N SER A 136 25.71 46.27 -41.05
CA SER A 136 26.26 45.76 -42.32
C SER A 136 27.47 46.55 -42.82
N MET A 137 27.58 47.84 -42.46
CA MET A 137 28.75 48.66 -42.78
C MET A 137 29.97 48.35 -41.91
N PHE A 138 29.78 47.68 -40.77
CA PHE A 138 30.82 47.37 -39.77
C PHE A 138 31.10 45.86 -39.62
N GLY A 139 30.79 45.05 -40.65
CA GLY A 139 31.03 43.60 -40.65
C GLY A 139 29.78 42.74 -40.47
N GLY A 140 28.59 43.36 -40.39
CA GLY A 140 27.30 42.66 -40.39
C GLY A 140 27.16 41.69 -39.22
N GLN A 141 26.62 40.51 -39.51
CA GLN A 141 26.36 39.47 -38.50
C GLN A 141 27.64 38.97 -37.82
N GLU A 142 28.78 38.93 -38.54
CA GLU A 142 30.05 38.43 -38.00
C GLU A 142 30.56 39.29 -36.84
N ALA A 143 30.22 40.59 -36.83
CA ALA A 143 30.57 41.50 -35.73
C ALA A 143 29.91 41.13 -34.40
N LEU A 144 28.83 40.34 -34.42
CA LEU A 144 28.09 39.93 -33.22
C LEU A 144 28.61 38.63 -32.61
N ILE A 145 29.34 37.80 -33.36
CA ILE A 145 29.83 36.47 -32.92
C ILE A 145 30.56 36.53 -31.55
N PRO A 146 31.47 37.49 -31.29
CA PRO A 146 32.16 37.59 -30.00
C PRO A 146 31.22 37.82 -28.81
N LEU A 147 30.01 38.29 -29.05
CA LEU A 147 28.99 38.57 -28.02
C LEU A 147 28.12 37.35 -27.69
N LYS A 148 28.24 36.24 -28.43
CA LYS A 148 27.44 35.03 -28.18
C LYS A 148 27.65 34.48 -26.77
N GLU A 149 28.89 34.23 -26.40
CA GLU A 149 29.21 33.66 -25.09
C GLU A 149 28.83 34.60 -23.93
N PRO A 150 29.20 35.90 -23.95
CA PRO A 150 28.74 36.85 -22.92
C PRO A 150 27.22 36.96 -22.81
N PHE A 151 26.51 36.91 -23.93
CA PHE A 151 25.04 36.94 -23.95
C PHE A 151 24.46 35.71 -23.26
N ILE A 152 24.92 34.50 -23.61
CA ILE A 152 24.45 33.24 -23.01
C ILE A 152 24.68 33.25 -21.49
N ILE A 153 25.86 33.61 -21.03
CA ILE A 153 26.19 33.70 -19.59
C ILE A 153 25.25 34.69 -18.89
N ARG A 154 25.06 35.89 -19.47
CA ARG A 154 24.20 36.91 -18.86
C ARG A 154 22.73 36.48 -18.83
N MET A 155 22.27 35.81 -19.89
CA MET A 155 20.91 35.29 -19.98
C MET A 155 20.66 34.18 -18.95
N LYS A 156 21.58 33.22 -18.80
CA LYS A 156 21.49 32.21 -17.75
C LYS A 156 21.40 32.84 -16.36
N ALA A 157 22.24 33.84 -16.07
CA ALA A 157 22.18 34.56 -14.79
C ALA A 157 20.81 35.25 -14.58
N SER A 158 20.27 35.92 -15.59
CA SER A 158 18.95 36.56 -15.51
C SER A 158 17.80 35.57 -15.40
N LEU A 159 17.87 34.43 -16.10
CA LEU A 159 16.89 33.34 -15.94
C LEU A 159 16.96 32.75 -14.54
N ASN A 160 18.15 32.60 -13.98
CA ASN A 160 18.33 32.08 -12.63
C ASN A 160 17.73 33.03 -11.58
N GLU A 161 17.95 34.33 -11.71
CA GLU A 161 17.33 35.36 -10.86
C GLU A 161 15.79 35.34 -10.99
N MET A 162 15.27 35.21 -12.21
CA MET A 162 13.83 35.13 -12.45
C MET A 162 13.22 33.84 -11.90
N ALA A 163 13.87 32.70 -12.09
CA ALA A 163 13.40 31.41 -11.61
C ALA A 163 13.36 31.35 -10.07
N HIS A 164 14.25 32.07 -9.39
CA HIS A 164 14.27 32.19 -7.94
C HIS A 164 13.42 33.35 -7.40
N SER A 165 12.69 34.07 -8.26
CA SER A 165 11.77 35.10 -7.81
C SER A 165 10.50 34.49 -7.20
N ASP A 166 9.95 35.16 -6.17
CA ASP A 166 8.75 34.70 -5.48
C ASP A 166 7.55 34.52 -6.42
N SER A 167 7.41 35.38 -7.43
CA SER A 167 6.31 35.31 -8.40
C SER A 167 6.41 34.09 -9.31
N PHE A 168 7.61 33.75 -9.77
CA PHE A 168 7.84 32.55 -10.58
C PHE A 168 7.64 31.29 -9.74
N GLN A 169 8.24 31.24 -8.55
CA GLN A 169 8.09 30.13 -7.62
C GLN A 169 6.62 29.89 -7.27
N ALA A 170 5.85 30.94 -6.95
CA ALA A 170 4.41 30.83 -6.68
C ALA A 170 3.63 30.26 -7.88
N SER A 171 3.92 30.73 -9.09
CA SER A 171 3.27 30.27 -10.31
C SER A 171 3.55 28.79 -10.60
N VAL A 172 4.80 28.35 -10.38
CA VAL A 172 5.18 26.94 -10.52
C VAL A 172 4.49 26.09 -9.47
N ARG A 173 4.47 26.53 -8.21
CA ARG A 173 3.80 25.80 -7.11
C ARG A 173 2.32 25.62 -7.40
N GLU A 174 1.60 26.65 -7.82
CA GLU A 174 0.19 26.58 -8.21
C GLU A 174 -0.04 25.57 -9.35
N LYS A 175 0.90 25.51 -10.30
CA LYS A 175 0.79 24.55 -11.40
C LYS A 175 1.05 23.12 -10.95
N LEU A 176 2.00 22.90 -10.04
CA LEU A 176 2.30 21.58 -9.47
C LEU A 176 1.15 21.05 -8.60
N THR A 177 0.42 21.93 -7.91
CA THR A 177 -0.78 21.57 -7.14
C THR A 177 -2.05 21.50 -7.98
N SER A 178 -1.95 21.60 -9.31
CA SER A 178 -3.12 21.54 -10.18
C SER A 178 -3.63 20.11 -10.38
N ASN A 179 -4.96 19.96 -10.46
CA ASN A 179 -5.64 18.67 -10.59
C ASN A 179 -5.08 17.72 -11.69
N PRO A 180 -4.67 18.19 -12.89
CA PRO A 180 -4.13 17.29 -13.91
C PRO A 180 -2.87 16.53 -13.45
N VAL A 181 -1.96 17.20 -12.72
CA VAL A 181 -0.72 16.59 -12.23
C VAL A 181 -1.04 15.52 -11.17
N SER A 182 -1.95 15.83 -10.26
CA SER A 182 -2.41 14.88 -9.24
C SER A 182 -3.09 13.66 -9.87
N GLU A 183 -3.90 13.86 -10.91
CA GLU A 183 -4.55 12.76 -11.63
C GLU A 183 -3.56 11.85 -12.36
N ASP A 184 -2.55 12.42 -13.03
CA ASP A 184 -1.49 11.64 -13.68
C ASP A 184 -0.70 10.80 -12.66
N ILE A 185 -0.38 11.38 -11.49
CA ILE A 185 0.32 10.66 -10.42
C ILE A 185 -0.57 9.57 -9.82
N HIS A 186 -1.85 9.86 -9.58
CA HIS A 186 -2.81 8.85 -9.11
C HIS A 186 -2.85 7.66 -10.06
N GLN A 187 -2.92 7.89 -11.38
CA GLN A 187 -2.90 6.83 -12.39
C GLN A 187 -1.59 6.04 -12.36
N GLN A 188 -0.45 6.71 -12.20
CA GLN A 188 0.84 6.04 -12.12
C GLN A 188 0.96 5.17 -10.85
N ILE A 189 0.48 5.66 -9.70
CA ILE A 189 0.43 4.89 -8.45
C ILE A 189 -0.48 3.68 -8.62
N GLU A 190 -1.67 3.88 -9.18
CA GLU A 190 -2.63 2.81 -9.45
C GLU A 190 -2.00 1.72 -10.34
N HIS A 191 -1.26 2.12 -11.37
CA HIS A 191 -0.56 1.18 -12.25
C HIS A 191 0.49 0.36 -11.49
N VAL A 192 1.30 1.00 -10.65
CA VAL A 192 2.32 0.32 -9.82
C VAL A 192 1.67 -0.63 -8.82
N VAL A 193 0.60 -0.19 -8.14
CA VAL A 193 -0.16 -1.01 -7.19
C VAL A 193 -0.73 -2.23 -7.89
N ASN A 194 -1.39 -2.05 -9.04
CA ASN A 194 -1.94 -3.15 -9.82
C ASN A 194 -0.88 -4.15 -10.27
N ALA A 195 0.28 -3.70 -10.75
CA ALA A 195 1.39 -4.58 -11.11
C ALA A 195 1.86 -5.41 -9.91
N ARG A 196 1.99 -4.82 -8.72
CA ARG A 196 2.35 -5.56 -7.49
C ARG A 196 1.27 -6.54 -7.05
N LEU A 197 -0.01 -6.18 -7.22
CA LEU A 197 -1.14 -7.07 -6.94
C LEU A 197 -1.23 -8.22 -7.94
N ASP A 198 -0.80 -8.03 -9.19
CA ASP A 198 -0.70 -9.09 -10.21
C ASP A 198 0.38 -10.13 -9.86
N GLU A 199 1.45 -9.73 -9.19
CA GLU A 199 2.49 -10.64 -8.69
C GLU A 199 2.04 -11.46 -7.47
N LEU A 200 0.95 -11.09 -6.80
CA LEU A 200 0.47 -11.83 -5.64
C LEU A 200 0.04 -13.24 -6.03
N THR A 201 0.47 -14.20 -5.22
CA THR A 201 0.02 -15.59 -5.34
C THR A 201 -0.98 -15.94 -4.24
N PRO A 202 -1.83 -16.97 -4.44
CA PRO A 202 -2.73 -17.46 -3.38
C PRO A 202 -2.00 -17.87 -2.10
N ILE A 203 -0.76 -18.33 -2.21
CA ILE A 203 0.07 -18.74 -1.07
C ILE A 203 0.47 -17.52 -0.23
N MET A 204 0.90 -16.43 -0.87
CA MET A 204 1.26 -15.19 -0.18
C MET A 204 0.07 -14.61 0.59
N VAL A 205 -1.12 -14.58 -0.02
CA VAL A 205 -2.34 -14.11 0.65
C VAL A 205 -2.69 -15.00 1.85
N LYS A 206 -2.60 -16.31 1.68
CA LYS A 206 -2.80 -17.27 2.78
C LYS A 206 -1.83 -17.00 3.93
N GLU A 207 -0.56 -16.77 3.66
CA GLU A 207 0.46 -16.46 4.67
C GLU A 207 0.17 -15.16 5.40
N ILE A 208 -0.15 -14.08 4.67
CA ILE A 208 -0.50 -12.77 5.24
C ILE A 208 -1.68 -12.92 6.21
N ILE A 209 -2.79 -13.51 5.74
CA ILE A 209 -3.99 -13.69 6.58
C ILE A 209 -3.68 -14.59 7.77
N GLN A 210 -2.94 -15.67 7.55
CA GLN A 210 -2.60 -16.61 8.60
C GLN A 210 -1.75 -15.98 9.69
N VAL A 211 -0.78 -15.13 9.35
CA VAL A 211 -0.01 -14.36 10.34
C VAL A 211 -0.93 -13.42 11.14
N MET A 212 -1.86 -12.74 10.46
CA MET A 212 -2.76 -11.78 11.11
C MET A 212 -3.75 -12.42 12.10
N ILE A 213 -4.31 -13.60 11.79
CA ILE A 213 -5.46 -14.13 12.55
C ILE A 213 -5.19 -15.43 13.32
N ARG A 214 -4.11 -16.17 13.02
CA ARG A 214 -3.86 -17.50 13.62
C ARG A 214 -3.80 -17.46 15.15
N GLU A 215 -3.23 -16.40 15.72
CA GLU A 215 -3.13 -16.27 17.19
C GLU A 215 -4.49 -16.12 17.87
N HIS A 216 -5.44 -15.48 17.18
CA HIS A 216 -6.79 -15.25 17.67
C HIS A 216 -7.70 -16.46 17.44
N LEU A 217 -7.56 -17.15 16.31
CA LEU A 217 -8.34 -18.35 15.99
C LEU A 217 -8.13 -19.49 17.00
N GLY A 218 -6.95 -19.59 17.61
CA GLY A 218 -6.67 -20.60 18.63
C GLY A 218 -7.62 -20.56 19.83
N TRP A 219 -8.18 -19.38 20.16
CA TRP A 219 -9.17 -19.23 21.23
C TRP A 219 -10.51 -19.90 20.91
N LEU A 220 -10.88 -19.98 19.64
CA LEU A 220 -12.13 -20.60 19.22
C LEU A 220 -12.11 -22.10 19.57
N VAL A 221 -10.94 -22.76 19.53
CA VAL A 221 -10.78 -24.17 19.95
C VAL A 221 -10.95 -24.31 21.46
N VAL A 222 -10.37 -23.39 22.23
CA VAL A 222 -10.49 -23.38 23.69
C VAL A 222 -11.96 -23.26 24.08
N TRP A 223 -12.68 -22.28 23.51
CA TRP A 223 -14.09 -22.08 23.77
C TRP A 223 -14.95 -23.24 23.27
N GLY A 224 -14.65 -23.82 22.11
CA GLY A 224 -15.30 -25.04 21.63
C GLY A 224 -15.20 -26.18 22.65
N GLY A 225 -14.02 -26.34 23.27
CA GLY A 225 -13.83 -27.32 24.34
C GLY A 225 -14.57 -26.97 25.64
N VAL A 226 -14.53 -25.71 26.07
CA VAL A 226 -15.22 -25.26 27.29
C VAL A 226 -16.73 -25.39 27.16
N PHE A 227 -17.33 -24.86 26.08
CA PHE A 227 -18.77 -24.95 25.84
C PHE A 227 -19.22 -26.38 25.56
N GLY A 228 -18.42 -27.15 24.81
CA GLY A 228 -18.66 -28.57 24.63
C GLY A 228 -18.72 -29.30 25.98
N GLY A 229 -17.72 -29.07 26.85
CA GLY A 229 -17.69 -29.67 28.18
C GLY A 229 -18.89 -29.28 29.04
N LEU A 230 -19.26 -27.99 29.04
CA LEU A 230 -20.42 -27.49 29.77
C LEU A 230 -21.73 -28.15 29.28
N ILE A 231 -21.91 -28.29 27.97
CA ILE A 231 -23.06 -29.00 27.38
C ILE A 231 -23.04 -30.47 27.78
N GLY A 232 -21.89 -31.14 27.74
CA GLY A 232 -21.74 -32.52 28.18
C GLY A 232 -22.15 -32.71 29.64
N LEU A 233 -21.72 -31.80 30.52
CA LEU A 233 -22.07 -31.82 31.94
C LEU A 233 -23.57 -31.63 32.16
N ILE A 234 -24.18 -30.63 31.52
CA ILE A 234 -25.63 -30.38 31.63
C ILE A 234 -26.44 -31.56 31.10
N THR A 235 -26.04 -32.12 29.96
CA THR A 235 -26.73 -33.26 29.34
C THR A 235 -26.70 -34.47 30.25
N SER A 236 -25.57 -34.73 30.90
CA SER A 236 -25.45 -35.83 31.87
C SER A 236 -26.28 -35.63 33.14
N GLN A 237 -26.64 -34.41 33.51
CA GLN A 237 -27.48 -34.15 34.70
C GLN A 237 -28.99 -34.19 34.37
N LEU A 238 -29.34 -33.97 33.11
CA LEU A 238 -30.74 -33.91 32.66
C LEU A 238 -31.24 -35.23 32.05
N PHE A 239 -30.35 -36.02 31.44
CA PHE A 239 -30.75 -37.19 30.63
C PHE A 239 -30.14 -38.53 31.10
N ILE A 240 -29.28 -38.53 32.11
CA ILE A 240 -28.65 -39.72 32.70
C ILE A 240 -28.88 -39.67 34.21
#